data_AF-X1EYS5-F1
#
_entry.id   AF-X1EYS5-F1
#
_cell.length_a   1.000
_cell.length_b   1.000
_cell.length_c   1.000
_cell.angle_alpha   90.00
_cell.angle_beta   90.00
_cell.angle_gamma   90.00
#
_symmetry.space_group_name_H-M   'P 1'
#
loop_
_entity.id
_entity.type
_entity.pdbx_description
1 polymer ?
#
loop_
_entity_poly.entity_id
_entity_poly.type
_entity_poly.pdbx_seq_one_letter_code
_entity_poly.pdbx_strand_id
1 'polypeptide(L)'
;MTKPPIVDNIWGARAHSEYRLTEKIANKNNIEIEFIKKSHIRKEDIIQKQLKKRGYKPGLVHILSAMEACPSFKPWHDKITGKTFLKGSQNKCLHYYFYFIDKYLGLCYFRVPTWLPFRLQVYVNGHNILKAELDNNNIGYTVID
;
A
#
# COMPACT_ATOMS: atom_id res chain seq x y z
N MET A 1 4.88 7.55 17.00
CA MET A 1 3.69 7.97 16.23
C MET A 1 3.88 9.33 15.55
N THR A 2 4.11 9.35 14.23
CA THR A 2 3.84 10.56 13.44
C THR A 2 2.56 10.34 12.66
N LYS A 3 1.47 11.00 13.08
CA LYS A 3 0.22 11.01 12.31
C LYS A 3 0.53 11.48 10.88
N PRO A 4 0.02 10.81 9.84
CA PRO A 4 0.18 11.30 8.47
C PRO A 4 -0.43 12.71 8.38
N PRO A 5 0.17 13.62 7.58
CA PRO A 5 -0.30 14.98 7.45
C PRO A 5 -1.76 15.02 6.99
N ILE A 6 -2.56 15.85 7.66
CA ILE A 6 -3.97 16.06 7.35
C ILE A 6 -4.05 16.89 6.06
N VAL A 7 -4.72 16.36 5.03
CA VAL A 7 -5.01 17.11 3.80
C VAL A 7 -6.48 17.54 3.89
N ASP A 8 -6.73 18.68 4.52
CA ASP A 8 -8.06 19.27 4.66
C ASP A 8 -8.44 20.00 3.38
N ASN A 9 -8.97 19.26 2.39
CA ASN A 9 -9.70 19.87 1.29
C ASN A 9 -10.89 19.01 0.88
N ILE A 10 -11.84 19.63 0.17
CA ILE A 10 -13.18 19.12 -0.16
C ILE A 10 -13.12 17.80 -0.98
N TRP A 11 -11.95 17.47 -1.55
CA TRP A 11 -11.63 16.23 -2.27
C TRP A 11 -10.91 15.19 -1.41
N GLY A 12 -10.20 15.64 -0.38
CA GLY A 12 -9.74 14.84 0.75
C GLY A 12 -10.89 14.46 1.67
N ALA A 13 -12.03 14.04 1.08
CA ALA A 13 -13.05 13.28 1.77
C ALA A 13 -12.36 12.02 2.30
N ARG A 14 -11.83 12.19 3.51
CA ARG A 14 -11.14 11.17 4.25
C ARG A 14 -12.12 10.03 4.32
N ALA A 15 -11.77 8.96 3.64
CA ALA A 15 -12.40 7.69 3.84
C ALA A 15 -11.88 7.23 5.23
N HIS A 16 -12.47 7.82 6.27
CA HIS A 16 -12.09 7.66 7.67
C HIS A 16 -12.17 6.19 8.06
N SER A 17 -13.05 5.45 7.39
CA SER A 17 -13.16 4.00 7.43
C SER A 17 -11.85 3.29 7.12
N GLU A 18 -11.11 3.69 6.08
CA GLU A 18 -9.93 3.01 5.56
C GLU A 18 -8.76 3.20 6.52
N TYR A 19 -8.61 4.42 7.04
CA TYR A 19 -7.64 4.72 8.10
C TYR A 19 -7.93 3.87 9.35
N ARG A 20 -9.17 3.88 9.84
CA ARG A 20 -9.58 3.11 11.03
C ARG A 20 -9.45 1.61 10.82
N LEU A 21 -9.77 1.10 9.63
CA LEU A 21 -9.62 -0.30 9.28
C LEU A 21 -8.14 -0.70 9.26
N THR A 22 -7.29 0.14 8.68
CA THR A 22 -5.84 -0.09 8.66
C THR A 22 -5.27 -0.12 10.08
N GLU A 23 -5.66 0.81 10.96
CA GLU A 23 -5.27 0.79 12.37
C GLU A 23 -5.76 -0.47 13.10
N LYS A 24 -7.01 -0.90 12.85
CA LYS A 24 -7.52 -2.15 13.42
C LYS A 24 -6.72 -3.36 12.97
N ILE A 25 -6.36 -3.45 11.69
CA ILE A 25 -5.53 -4.52 11.15
C ILE A 25 -4.12 -4.47 11.78
N ALA A 26 -3.53 -3.28 11.86
CA ALA A 26 -2.22 -3.06 12.45
C ALA A 26 -2.19 -3.52 13.92
N ASN A 27 -3.15 -3.05 14.73
CA ASN A 27 -3.29 -3.41 16.14
C ASN A 27 -3.54 -4.90 16.33
N LYS A 28 -4.42 -5.52 15.53
CA LYS A 28 -4.69 -6.96 15.59
C LYS A 28 -3.44 -7.81 15.34
N ASN A 29 -2.48 -7.30 14.56
CA ASN A 29 -1.23 -7.99 14.23
C ASN A 29 -0.02 -7.48 15.03
N ASN A 30 -0.20 -6.56 15.98
CA ASN A 30 0.88 -5.88 16.71
C ASN A 30 1.94 -5.24 15.80
N ILE A 31 1.50 -4.62 14.70
CA ILE A 31 2.35 -3.95 13.71
C ILE A 31 2.16 -2.45 13.82
N GLU A 32 3.25 -1.68 13.82
CA GLU A 32 3.19 -0.21 13.69
C GLU A 32 3.08 0.18 12.21
N ILE A 33 2.20 1.14 11.90
CA ILE A 33 2.12 1.71 10.56
C ILE A 33 3.25 2.73 10.40
N GLU A 34 4.18 2.46 9.50
CA GLU A 34 5.34 3.34 9.28
C GLU A 34 5.09 4.33 8.14
N PHE A 35 5.16 5.64 8.43
CA PHE A 35 4.98 6.69 7.43
C PHE A 35 6.30 7.08 6.76
N ILE A 36 6.38 6.90 5.45
CA ILE A 36 7.54 7.21 4.64
C ILE A 36 7.48 8.68 4.22
N LYS A 37 8.32 9.50 4.87
CA LYS A 37 8.39 10.95 4.62
C LYS A 37 9.22 11.32 3.38
N LYS A 38 10.29 10.56 3.12
CA LYS A 38 11.30 10.90 2.09
C LYS A 38 11.16 9.97 0.89
N SER A 39 11.09 10.54 -0.30
CA SER A 39 10.88 9.79 -1.55
C SER A 39 12.02 8.84 -1.94
N HIS A 40 13.26 9.11 -1.49
CA HIS A 40 14.42 8.25 -1.80
C HIS A 40 14.52 7.01 -0.92
N ILE A 41 13.71 6.91 0.14
CA ILE A 41 13.71 5.71 0.98
C ILE A 41 13.00 4.60 0.21
N ARG A 42 13.75 3.55 -0.13
CA ARG A 42 13.19 2.36 -0.78
C ARG A 42 12.35 1.60 0.23
N LYS A 43 11.10 1.31 -0.15
CA LYS A 43 10.14 0.58 0.69
C LYS A 43 10.67 -0.83 0.97
N GLU A 44 11.27 -1.44 -0.04
CA GLU A 44 11.85 -2.78 0.00
C GLU A 44 12.91 -2.90 1.10
N ASP A 45 13.76 -1.90 1.30
CA ASP A 45 14.81 -1.93 2.33
C ASP A 45 14.23 -1.99 3.75
N ILE A 46 13.11 -1.28 3.99
CA ILE A 46 12.39 -1.33 5.26
C ILE A 46 11.82 -2.74 5.46
N ILE A 47 11.19 -3.29 4.42
CA ILE A 47 10.59 -4.63 4.49
C ILE A 47 11.64 -5.70 4.72
N GLN A 48 12.81 -5.63 4.07
CA GLN A 48 13.91 -6.56 4.33
C GLN A 48 14.39 -6.52 5.78
N LYS A 49 14.45 -5.33 6.41
CA LYS A 49 14.76 -5.21 7.85
C LYS A 49 13.70 -5.88 8.72
N GLN A 50 12.42 -5.75 8.38
CA GLN A 50 11.34 -6.41 9.13
C GLN A 50 11.35 -7.93 8.94
N LEU A 51 11.63 -8.41 7.72
CA LEU A 51 11.77 -9.83 7.42
C LEU A 51 12.93 -10.47 8.19
N LYS A 52 14.06 -9.78 8.32
CA LYS A 52 15.19 -10.26 9.15
C LYS A 52 14.83 -10.41 10.64
N LYS A 53 13.90 -9.59 11.15
CA LYS A 53 13.46 -9.64 12.56
C LYS A 53 12.37 -10.68 12.81
N ARG A 54 11.33 -10.70 11.98
CA ARG A 54 10.16 -11.59 12.11
C ARG A 54 10.40 -12.98 11.55
N GLY A 55 11.28 -13.10 10.56
CA GLY A 55 11.44 -14.28 9.71
C GLY A 55 10.47 -14.30 8.53
N TYR A 56 10.54 -15.38 7.74
CA TYR A 56 9.85 -15.55 6.45
C TYR A 56 8.56 -16.37 6.53
N LYS A 57 7.96 -16.50 7.72
CA LYS A 57 6.69 -17.23 7.87
C LYS A 57 5.54 -16.45 7.22
N PRO A 58 4.53 -17.15 6.66
CA PRO A 58 3.33 -16.52 6.09
C PRO A 58 2.64 -15.54 7.04
N GLY A 59 1.93 -14.57 6.46
CA GLY A 59 1.16 -13.55 7.17
C GLY A 59 1.68 -12.13 6.94
N LEU A 60 1.02 -11.16 7.60
CA LEU A 60 1.34 -9.75 7.47
C LEU A 60 2.74 -9.45 8.02
N VAL A 61 3.57 -8.80 7.20
CA VAL A 61 4.96 -8.46 7.51
C VAL A 61 5.05 -7.06 8.10
N HIS A 62 4.51 -6.06 7.39
CA HIS A 62 4.56 -4.66 7.81
C HIS A 62 3.53 -3.83 7.04
N ILE A 63 3.13 -2.69 7.60
CA ILE A 63 2.27 -1.72 6.91
C ILE A 63 3.05 -0.42 6.75
N LEU A 64 3.23 0.01 5.50
CA LEU A 64 3.80 1.32 5.19
C LEU A 64 2.71 2.29 4.75
N SER A 65 2.94 3.58 4.96
CA SER A 65 2.10 4.64 4.44
C SER A 65 2.94 5.70 3.73
N ALA A 66 2.50 6.17 2.56
CA ALA A 66 3.24 7.13 1.75
C ALA A 66 2.30 8.04 0.96
N MET A 67 2.73 9.29 0.70
CA MET A 67 2.04 10.21 -0.21
C MET A 67 2.49 9.93 -1.65
N GLU A 68 1.60 9.38 -2.46
CA GLU A 68 1.90 8.97 -3.85
C GLU A 68 0.90 9.62 -4.82
N ALA A 69 1.28 9.71 -6.09
CA ALA A 69 0.38 10.16 -7.13
C ALA A 69 -0.78 9.17 -7.30
N CYS A 70 -2.01 9.69 -7.39
CA CYS A 70 -3.21 8.92 -7.64
C CYS A 70 -4.17 9.66 -8.58
N PRO A 71 -4.95 8.90 -9.38
CA PRO A 71 -6.11 9.46 -10.06
C PRO A 71 -7.07 10.04 -9.03
N SER A 72 -7.67 11.19 -9.37
CA SER A 72 -8.67 11.86 -8.57
C SER A 72 -9.73 12.48 -9.47
N PHE A 73 -10.79 13.02 -8.87
CA PHE A 73 -11.80 13.80 -9.58
C PHE A 73 -11.80 15.24 -9.10
N LYS A 74 -12.28 16.14 -9.95
CA LYS A 74 -12.60 17.53 -9.60
C LYS A 74 -14.00 17.88 -10.11
N PRO A 75 -14.69 18.83 -9.47
CA PRO A 75 -16.01 19.20 -9.89
C PRO A 75 -15.85 20.02 -11.18
N TRP A 76 -16.71 19.79 -12.14
CA TRP A 76 -16.69 20.56 -13.37
C TRP A 76 -18.11 20.96 -13.74
N HIS A 77 -18.28 22.24 -14.07
CA HIS A 77 -19.53 22.78 -14.54
C HIS A 77 -19.29 23.34 -15.94
N ASP A 78 -20.01 22.80 -16.91
CA ASP A 78 -20.01 23.31 -18.27
C ASP A 78 -21.04 24.44 -18.38
N LYS A 79 -20.53 25.67 -18.56
CA LYS A 79 -21.36 26.87 -18.66
C LYS A 79 -22.23 26.92 -19.92
N ILE A 80 -21.84 26.21 -20.98
CA ILE A 80 -22.57 26.22 -22.26
C ILE A 80 -23.76 25.26 -22.16
N THR A 81 -23.53 24.05 -21.67
CA THR A 81 -24.58 23.03 -21.58
C THR A 81 -25.36 23.07 -20.26
N GLY A 82 -24.89 23.83 -19.27
CA GLY A 82 -25.46 23.89 -17.91
C GLY A 82 -25.25 22.61 -17.10
N LYS A 83 -24.47 21.64 -17.60
CA LYS A 83 -24.29 20.33 -16.95
C LYS A 83 -23.13 20.35 -15.96
N THR A 84 -23.32 19.66 -14.84
CA THR A 84 -22.29 19.44 -13.82
C THR A 84 -21.85 17.98 -13.84
N PHE A 85 -20.55 17.72 -13.89
CA PHE A 85 -19.98 16.38 -13.89
C PHE A 85 -18.62 16.33 -13.22
N LEU A 86 -18.13 15.12 -12.93
CA LEU A 86 -16.78 14.90 -12.41
C LEU A 86 -15.79 14.80 -13.56
N LYS A 87 -14.72 15.60 -13.51
CA LYS A 87 -13.61 15.52 -14.46
C LYS A 87 -12.42 14.81 -13.82
N GLY A 88 -11.84 13.84 -14.53
CA GLY A 88 -10.62 13.17 -14.08
C GLY A 88 -9.46 14.15 -13.90
N SER A 89 -8.63 13.91 -12.88
CA SER A 89 -7.45 14.69 -12.53
C SER A 89 -6.38 13.78 -11.91
N GLN A 90 -5.19 14.32 -11.65
CA GLN A 90 -4.13 13.65 -10.92
C GLN A 90 -3.74 14.50 -9.72
N ASN A 91 -3.68 13.89 -8.54
CA ASN A 91 -3.29 14.52 -7.29
C ASN A 91 -2.38 13.58 -6.50
N LYS A 92 -1.92 14.01 -5.33
CA LYS A 92 -1.24 13.13 -4.37
C LYS A 92 -2.19 12.76 -3.25
N CYS A 93 -2.24 11.49 -2.91
CA CYS A 93 -3.02 10.99 -1.77
C CYS A 93 -2.22 9.99 -0.96
N LEU A 94 -2.66 9.77 0.28
CA LEU A 94 -2.07 8.77 1.15
C LEU A 94 -2.39 7.37 0.60
N HIS A 95 -1.38 6.52 0.52
CA HIS A 95 -1.52 5.11 0.18
C HIS A 95 -0.97 4.25 1.32
N TYR A 96 -1.65 3.14 1.58
CA TYR A 96 -1.18 2.09 2.47
C TYR A 96 -0.61 0.94 1.65
N TYR A 97 0.56 0.46 2.06
CA TYR A 97 1.19 -0.74 1.52
C TYR A 97 1.14 -1.81 2.58
N PHE A 98 0.31 -2.82 2.37
CA PHE A 98 0.24 -4.00 3.21
C PHE A 98 1.20 -5.04 2.63
N TYR A 99 2.39 -5.17 3.20
CA TYR A 99 3.33 -6.22 2.80
C TYR A 99 3.03 -7.49 3.60
N PHE A 100 2.92 -8.62 2.92
CA PHE A 100 2.64 -9.91 3.53
C PHE A 100 3.33 -11.03 2.77
N ILE A 101 3.50 -12.16 3.44
CA ILE A 101 3.95 -13.40 2.82
C ILE A 101 2.73 -14.29 2.67
N ASP A 102 2.40 -14.62 1.43
CA ASP A 102 1.45 -15.69 1.13
C ASP A 102 2.19 -17.03 1.02
N LYS A 103 1.50 -18.14 1.34
CA LYS A 103 2.09 -19.48 1.28
C LYS A 103 2.50 -19.90 -0.14
N TYR A 104 1.77 -19.43 -1.15
CA TYR A 104 1.99 -19.78 -2.55
C TYR A 104 2.67 -18.64 -3.32
N LEU A 105 2.26 -17.40 -3.06
CA LEU A 105 2.79 -16.24 -3.80
C LEU A 105 4.10 -15.70 -3.25
N GLY A 106 4.50 -16.12 -2.05
CA GLY A 106 5.63 -15.56 -1.33
C GLY A 106 5.38 -14.11 -0.93
N LEU A 107 6.44 -13.30 -0.85
CA LEU A 107 6.35 -11.90 -0.47
C LEU A 107 5.62 -11.07 -1.54
N CYS A 108 4.53 -10.42 -1.14
CA CYS A 108 3.69 -9.58 -1.99
C CYS A 108 3.15 -8.38 -1.22
N TYR A 109 2.50 -7.45 -1.92
CA TYR A 109 1.83 -6.34 -1.24
C TYR A 109 0.55 -5.87 -1.92
N PHE A 110 -0.33 -5.30 -1.10
CA PHE A 110 -1.47 -4.49 -1.55
C PHE A 110 -1.17 -3.02 -1.35
N ARG A 111 -1.28 -2.24 -2.42
CA ARG A 111 -1.24 -0.79 -2.39
C ARG A 111 -2.66 -0.25 -2.46
N VAL A 112 -3.13 0.28 -1.34
CA VAL A 112 -4.49 0.76 -1.13
C VAL A 112 -4.47 2.30 -1.06
N PRO A 113 -4.97 3.01 -2.08
CA PRO A 113 -5.17 4.47 -2.02
C PRO A 113 -6.31 4.84 -1.06
N THR A 114 -6.23 6.02 -0.46
CA THR A 114 -7.26 6.56 0.45
C THR A 114 -8.26 7.50 -0.22
N TRP A 115 -8.10 7.79 -1.52
CA TRP A 115 -8.94 8.70 -2.29
C TRP A 115 -9.61 7.97 -3.46
N LEU A 116 -10.81 8.43 -3.83
CA LEU A 116 -11.50 7.99 -5.04
C LEU A 116 -10.61 8.19 -6.29
N PRO A 117 -10.55 7.22 -7.21
CA PRO A 117 -11.45 6.06 -7.36
C PRO A 117 -11.04 4.79 -6.57
N PHE A 118 -10.23 4.91 -5.52
CA PHE A 118 -9.78 3.78 -4.69
C PHE A 118 -9.13 2.63 -5.47
N ARG A 119 -8.36 2.94 -6.52
CA ARG A 119 -7.74 1.93 -7.39
C ARG A 119 -6.71 1.09 -6.61
N LEU A 120 -7.15 -0.05 -6.12
CA LEU A 120 -6.30 -1.07 -5.50
C LEU A 120 -5.28 -1.59 -6.51
N GLN A 121 -4.02 -1.66 -6.09
CA GLN A 121 -2.98 -2.34 -6.84
C GLN A 121 -2.45 -3.51 -6.01
N VAL A 122 -2.37 -4.68 -6.64
CA VAL A 122 -1.76 -5.89 -6.07
C VAL A 122 -0.43 -6.12 -6.78
N TYR A 123 0.63 -6.31 -6.01
CA TYR A 123 1.94 -6.65 -6.53
C TYR A 123 2.32 -8.06 -6.10
N VAL A 124 2.63 -8.89 -7.10
CA VAL A 124 3.14 -10.25 -6.96
C VAL A 124 4.33 -10.39 -7.90
N ASN A 125 5.34 -11.16 -7.50
CA ASN A 125 6.56 -11.36 -8.26
C ASN A 125 6.78 -12.86 -8.54
N GLY A 126 7.04 -13.22 -9.81
CA GLY A 126 7.31 -14.60 -10.22
C GLY A 126 8.51 -15.24 -9.52
N HIS A 127 9.54 -14.46 -9.21
CA HIS A 127 10.68 -14.96 -8.42
C HIS A 127 10.26 -15.36 -7.01
N ASN A 128 9.34 -14.61 -6.37
CA ASN A 128 8.84 -14.95 -5.05
C ASN A 128 7.92 -16.17 -5.08
N ILE A 129 7.14 -16.35 -6.15
CA ILE A 129 6.35 -17.57 -6.37
C ILE A 129 7.27 -18.78 -6.51
N LEU A 130 8.28 -18.70 -7.40
CA LEU A 130 9.24 -19.79 -7.59
C LEU A 130 9.98 -20.11 -6.29
N LYS A 131 10.42 -19.08 -5.57
CA LYS A 131 11.05 -19.22 -4.26
C LYS A 131 10.15 -19.98 -3.28
N ALA A 132 8.88 -19.57 -3.16
CA ALA A 132 7.92 -20.21 -2.26
C ALA A 132 7.67 -21.68 -2.65
N GLU A 133 7.59 -21.98 -3.95
CA GLU A 133 7.43 -23.35 -4.44
C GLU A 133 8.65 -24.22 -4.10
N LEU A 134 9.87 -23.72 -4.33
CA LEU A 134 11.10 -24.43 -3.99
C LEU A 134 11.22 -24.65 -2.47
N ASP A 135 10.93 -23.63 -1.67
CA ASP A 135 10.90 -23.73 -0.20
C ASP A 135 9.87 -24.79 0.26
N ASN A 136 8.66 -24.80 -0.30
CA ASN A 136 7.61 -25.76 0.04
C ASN A 136 7.99 -27.21 -0.31
N ASN A 137 8.81 -27.41 -1.34
CA ASN A 137 9.31 -28.71 -1.77
C ASN A 137 10.67 -29.08 -1.14
N ASN A 138 11.22 -28.25 -0.24
CA ASN A 138 12.55 -28.40 0.36
C ASN A 138 13.69 -28.52 -0.67
N ILE A 139 13.58 -27.78 -1.78
CA ILE A 139 14.61 -27.76 -2.83
C ILE A 139 15.54 -26.57 -2.57
N GLY A 140 16.84 -26.85 -2.46
CA GLY A 140 17.85 -25.80 -2.29
C GLY A 140 18.01 -24.94 -3.55
N TYR A 141 18.16 -23.63 -3.38
CA TYR A 141 18.44 -22.69 -4.46
C TYR A 141 19.25 -21.51 -3.95
N THR A 142 19.82 -20.75 -4.87
CA THR A 142 20.48 -19.47 -4.60
C THR A 142 19.72 -18.37 -5.33
N VAL A 143 19.45 -17.27 -4.63
CA VAL A 143 18.85 -16.08 -5.25
C VAL A 143 19.95 -15.32 -5.98
N ILE A 144 19.71 -15.00 -7.26
CA ILE A 144 20.57 -14.13 -8.05
C ILE A 144 19.98 -12.72 -7.95
N ASP A 145 20.78 -11.76 -7.49
CA ASP A 145 20.41 -10.34 -7.39
C ASP A 145 20.40 -9.64 -8.76
#